data_AF-A0A9X0YNH1-F1
#
_entry.id   AF-A0A9X0YNH1-F1
#
_cell.length_a   1.000
_cell.length_b   1.000
_cell.length_c   1.000
_cell.angle_alpha   90.00
_cell.angle_beta   90.00
_cell.angle_gamma   90.00
#
_symmetry.space_group_name_H-M   'P 1'
#
loop_
_entity.id
_entity.type
_entity.pdbx_description
1 polymer ?
#
loop_
_entity_poly.entity_id
_entity_poly.type
_entity_poly.pdbx_seq_one_letter_code
_entity_poly.pdbx_strand_id
1 'polypeptide(L)'
;MEDVTRNKPAFKEKMNKRPTLKKSKSEQLNKQIMKLYFNGGKKKKLRAVDFVGTIAKIDGLAVEDIGIITIQDTASFVEILNGKGPLVLETMKHTKVKGKLLKVYEANKK
;
A
#
# COMPACT_ATOMS: atom_id res chain seq x y z
N MET A 1 60.02 -13.08 7.29
CA MET A 1 59.11 -12.45 6.31
C MET A 1 57.84 -13.29 6.35
N GLU A 2 57.01 -13.21 7.40
CA GLU A 2 56.12 -14.35 7.70
C GLU A 2 54.79 -14.06 8.43
N ASP A 3 54.31 -12.83 8.49
CA ASP A 3 53.07 -12.51 9.23
C ASP A 3 51.84 -12.25 8.35
N VAL A 4 51.87 -12.61 7.06
CA VAL A 4 50.77 -12.34 6.10
C VAL A 4 50.07 -13.62 5.62
N THR A 5 50.36 -14.78 6.22
CA THR A 5 49.93 -16.10 5.68
C THR A 5 48.93 -16.87 6.55
N ARG A 6 48.48 -16.38 7.72
CA ARG A 6 47.52 -17.14 8.56
C ARG A 6 46.04 -16.76 8.44
N ASN A 7 45.69 -15.55 8.00
CA ASN A 7 44.29 -15.10 7.99
C ASN A 7 43.61 -15.06 6.60
N LYS A 8 44.27 -15.58 5.55
CA LYS A 8 43.70 -15.63 4.19
C LYS A 8 42.51 -16.61 3.99
N PRO A 9 42.43 -17.80 4.62
CA PRO A 9 41.37 -18.75 4.29
C PRO A 9 40.01 -18.33 4.85
N ALA A 10 39.96 -17.78 6.08
CA ALA A 10 38.73 -17.33 6.72
C ALA A 10 38.07 -16.14 6.00
N PHE A 11 38.88 -15.29 5.33
CA PHE A 11 38.39 -14.16 4.55
C PHE A 11 37.76 -14.62 3.21
N LYS A 12 38.30 -15.68 2.60
CA LYS A 12 37.79 -16.23 1.33
C LYS A 12 36.46 -16.97 1.48
N GLU A 13 36.20 -17.57 2.64
CA GLU A 13 34.96 -18.30 2.90
C GLU A 13 33.76 -17.37 3.16
N LYS A 14 33.97 -16.25 3.87
CA LYS A 14 32.94 -15.22 4.09
C LYS A 14 32.54 -14.49 2.80
N MET A 15 33.41 -14.43 1.80
CA MET A 15 33.14 -13.77 0.51
C MET A 15 32.21 -14.59 -0.41
N ASN A 16 32.12 -15.91 -0.22
CA ASN A 16 31.28 -16.80 -1.04
C ASN A 16 29.85 -16.98 -0.52
N LYS A 17 29.54 -16.51 0.70
CA LYS A 17 28.15 -16.38 1.12
C LYS A 17 27.59 -15.15 0.42
N ARG A 18 27.01 -15.38 -0.77
CA ARG A 18 26.11 -14.41 -1.41
C ARG A 18 25.22 -13.87 -0.29
N PRO A 19 25.23 -12.55 -0.01
CA PRO A 19 24.28 -12.01 0.94
C PRO A 19 22.92 -12.45 0.40
N THR A 20 22.22 -13.29 1.16
CA THR A 20 20.81 -13.52 0.87
C THR A 20 20.24 -12.12 0.90
N LEU A 21 19.85 -11.60 -0.26
CA LEU A 21 19.02 -10.41 -0.37
C LEU A 21 17.80 -10.75 0.47
N LYS A 22 17.86 -10.44 1.77
CA LYS A 22 16.68 -10.43 2.63
C LYS A 22 15.85 -9.38 1.94
N LYS A 23 14.85 -9.84 1.16
CA LYS A 23 13.80 -8.98 0.61
C LYS A 23 13.46 -8.03 1.73
N SER A 24 13.82 -6.76 1.57
CA SER A 24 13.72 -5.80 2.65
C SER A 24 12.29 -5.89 3.18
N LYS A 25 12.08 -5.83 4.50
CA LYS A 25 10.72 -5.80 5.10
C LYS A 25 9.77 -4.86 4.32
N SER A 26 10.32 -3.80 3.75
CA SER A 26 9.73 -2.88 2.78
C SER A 26 8.97 -3.53 1.61
N GLU A 27 9.49 -4.58 0.98
CA GLU A 27 8.83 -5.29 -0.13
C GLU A 27 7.63 -6.14 0.32
N GLN A 28 7.72 -6.75 1.51
CA GLN A 28 6.59 -7.46 2.10
C GLN A 28 5.50 -6.50 2.57
N LEU A 29 5.89 -5.35 3.11
CA LEU A 29 4.97 -4.30 3.54
C LEU A 29 4.25 -3.68 2.32
N ASN A 30 4.98 -3.42 1.23
CA ASN A 30 4.39 -2.93 -0.03
C ASN A 30 3.37 -3.89 -0.62
N LYS A 31 3.54 -5.21 -0.46
CA LYS A 31 2.52 -6.19 -0.90
C LYS A 31 1.20 -6.10 -0.14
N GLN A 32 1.18 -5.46 1.02
CA GLN A 32 -0.03 -5.30 1.84
C GLN A 32 -0.72 -3.95 1.63
N ILE A 33 -0.16 -3.08 0.78
CA ILE A 33 -0.73 -1.77 0.49
C ILE A 33 -1.38 -1.80 -0.88
N MET A 34 -2.69 -1.59 -0.94
CA MET A 34 -3.44 -1.48 -2.18
C MET A 34 -3.93 -0.05 -2.36
N LYS A 35 -3.64 0.54 -3.51
CA LYS A 35 -4.15 1.86 -3.86
C LYS A 35 -5.44 1.71 -4.66
N LEU A 36 -6.50 2.36 -4.21
CA LEU A 36 -7.80 2.36 -4.87
C LEU A 36 -8.02 3.69 -5.58
N TYR A 37 -8.45 3.63 -6.83
CA TYR A 37 -8.90 4.76 -7.63
C TYR A 37 -10.42 4.89 -7.53
N PHE A 38 -10.89 6.12 -7.36
CA PHE A 38 -12.30 6.49 -7.40
C PHE A 38 -12.55 7.53 -8.49
N ASN A 39 -13.61 7.34 -9.29
CA ASN A 39 -13.99 8.27 -10.36
C ASN A 39 -14.71 9.55 -9.86
N GLY A 40 -14.17 10.17 -8.82
CA GLY A 40 -14.66 11.43 -8.30
C GLY A 40 -13.65 12.12 -7.41
N GLY A 41 -13.59 13.44 -7.48
CA GLY A 41 -12.73 14.28 -6.64
C GLY A 41 -13.38 15.62 -6.30
N LYS A 42 -12.58 16.70 -6.28
CA LYS A 42 -13.02 18.05 -5.87
C LYS A 42 -14.24 18.56 -6.65
N LYS A 43 -14.31 18.31 -7.97
CA LYS A 43 -15.46 18.72 -8.81
C LYS A 43 -16.77 18.05 -8.37
N LYS A 44 -16.70 16.84 -7.81
CA LYS A 44 -17.86 16.15 -7.22
C LYS A 44 -18.09 16.50 -5.74
N LYS A 45 -17.36 17.50 -5.22
CA LYS A 45 -17.36 17.97 -3.82
C LYS A 45 -16.94 16.89 -2.81
N LEU A 46 -16.10 15.94 -3.23
CA LEU A 46 -15.58 14.89 -2.36
C LEU A 46 -14.38 15.41 -1.56
N ARG A 47 -14.32 15.01 -0.29
CA ARG A 47 -13.26 15.34 0.67
C ARG A 47 -12.71 14.06 1.30
N ALA A 48 -11.50 14.13 1.87
CA ALA A 48 -10.86 12.97 2.48
C ALA A 48 -11.74 12.37 3.60
N VAL A 49 -12.36 13.23 4.43
CA VAL A 49 -13.29 12.81 5.49
C VAL A 49 -14.50 12.02 4.97
N ASP A 50 -14.98 12.30 3.75
CA ASP A 50 -16.10 11.55 3.15
C ASP A 50 -15.68 10.09 2.88
N PHE A 51 -14.43 9.88 2.45
CA PHE A 51 -13.88 8.53 2.23
C PHE A 51 -13.58 7.83 3.55
N VAL A 52 -12.93 8.50 4.51
CA VAL A 52 -12.64 7.94 5.83
C VAL A 52 -13.94 7.47 6.50
N GLY A 53 -14.97 8.32 6.53
CA GLY A 53 -16.25 7.99 7.16
C GLY A 53 -17.05 6.91 6.43
N THR A 54 -16.83 6.71 5.12
CA THR A 54 -17.50 5.62 4.38
C THR A 54 -16.75 4.30 4.55
N ILE A 55 -15.42 4.32 4.49
CA ILE A 55 -14.58 3.13 4.61
C ILE A 55 -14.61 2.61 6.06
N ALA A 56 -14.58 3.48 7.06
CA ALA A 56 -14.68 3.09 8.47
C ALA A 56 -16.04 2.49 8.87
N LYS A 57 -17.06 2.57 8.00
CA LYS A 57 -18.35 1.88 8.21
C LYS A 57 -18.36 0.44 7.72
N ILE A 58 -17.34 0.02 6.96
CA ILE A 58 -17.22 -1.36 6.49
C ILE A 58 -16.75 -2.19 7.67
N ASP A 59 -17.47 -3.28 7.96
CA ASP A 59 -17.10 -4.20 9.04
C ASP A 59 -15.68 -4.76 8.84
N GLY A 60 -14.87 -4.67 9.89
CA GLY A 60 -13.48 -5.16 9.88
C GLY A 60 -12.43 -4.16 9.36
N LEU A 61 -12.81 -2.91 9.08
CA LEU A 61 -11.88 -1.81 8.78
C LEU A 61 -11.79 -0.81 9.93
N ALA A 62 -10.56 -0.57 10.38
CA ALA A 62 -10.24 0.51 11.28
C ALA A 62 -9.76 1.74 10.49
N VAL A 63 -9.82 2.92 11.12
CA VAL A 63 -9.26 4.15 10.55
C VAL A 63 -7.75 4.02 10.31
N GLU A 64 -7.07 3.19 11.12
CA GLU A 64 -5.65 2.88 11.01
C GLU A 64 -5.28 2.08 9.74
N ASP A 65 -6.26 1.39 9.14
CA ASP A 65 -6.06 0.67 7.88
C ASP A 65 -6.09 1.62 6.67
N ILE A 66 -6.45 2.89 6.87
CA ILE A 66 -6.54 3.90 5.81
C ILE A 66 -5.24 4.69 5.76
N GLY A 67 -4.54 4.58 4.65
CA GLY A 67 -3.30 5.30 4.37
C GLY A 67 -3.55 6.68 3.75
N ILE A 68 -2.65 7.06 2.84
CA ILE A 68 -2.68 8.39 2.22
C ILE A 68 -3.90 8.52 1.29
N ILE A 69 -4.64 9.61 1.47
CA ILE A 69 -5.77 9.99 0.62
C ILE A 69 -5.34 11.18 -0.23
N THR A 70 -5.34 11.00 -1.55
CA THR A 70 -5.07 12.06 -2.52
C THR A 70 -6.34 12.39 -3.30
N ILE A 71 -6.83 13.63 -3.19
CA ILE A 71 -8.00 14.09 -3.94
C ILE A 71 -7.58 15.05 -5.04
N GLN A 72 -7.84 14.63 -6.28
CA GLN A 72 -7.67 15.44 -7.48
C GLN A 72 -9.02 16.05 -7.89
N ASP A 73 -9.06 16.76 -9.02
CA ASP A 73 -10.29 17.42 -9.46
C ASP A 73 -11.38 16.43 -9.87
N THR A 74 -11.01 15.41 -10.64
CA THR A 74 -11.93 14.42 -11.23
C THR A 74 -11.81 13.04 -10.61
N ALA A 75 -10.74 12.77 -9.86
CA ALA A 75 -10.43 11.48 -9.28
C ALA A 75 -9.97 11.59 -7.82
N SER A 76 -10.08 10.50 -7.09
CA SER A 76 -9.48 10.35 -5.75
C SER A 76 -8.74 9.02 -5.67
N PHE A 77 -7.66 9.02 -4.89
CA PHE A 77 -6.85 7.85 -4.62
C PHE A 77 -6.78 7.63 -3.12
N VAL A 78 -7.04 6.41 -2.69
CA VAL A 78 -7.00 6.02 -1.27
C VAL A 78 -6.10 4.80 -1.15
N GLU A 79 -5.10 4.88 -0.29
CA GLU A 79 -4.27 3.73 0.05
C GLU A 79 -4.89 2.96 1.21
N ILE A 80 -5.02 1.64 1.04
CA ILE A 80 -5.52 0.72 2.06
C ILE A 80 -4.36 -0.16 2.49
N LEU A 81 -4.13 -0.21 3.79
CA LEU A 81 -3.04 -0.94 4.44
C LEU A 81 -3.52 -2.33 4.89
N ASN A 82 -2.60 -3.13 5.45
CA ASN A 82 -2.89 -4.42 6.09
C ASN A 82 -3.53 -5.47 5.18
N GLY A 83 -3.39 -5.34 3.86
CA GLY A 83 -3.91 -6.29 2.88
C GLY A 83 -5.43 -6.27 2.74
N LYS A 84 -6.12 -5.29 3.34
CA LYS A 84 -7.59 -5.20 3.32
C LYS A 84 -8.16 -4.58 2.03
N GLY A 85 -7.29 -4.19 1.10
CA GLY A 85 -7.67 -3.58 -0.18
C GLY A 85 -8.77 -4.30 -0.96
N PRO A 86 -8.71 -5.64 -1.15
CA PRO A 86 -9.74 -6.39 -1.87
C PRO A 86 -11.14 -6.27 -1.23
N LEU A 87 -11.22 -6.36 0.10
CA LEU A 87 -12.47 -6.20 0.85
C LEU A 87 -13.08 -4.82 0.62
N VAL A 88 -12.25 -3.77 0.66
CA VAL A 88 -12.69 -2.39 0.39
C VAL A 88 -13.14 -2.25 -1.05
N LEU A 89 -12.38 -2.81 -2.00
CA LEU A 89 -12.70 -2.74 -3.42
C LEU A 89 -14.07 -3.36 -3.73
N GLU A 90 -14.36 -4.55 -3.19
CA GLU A 90 -15.64 -5.23 -3.40
C GLU A 90 -16.80 -4.45 -2.75
N THR A 91 -16.61 -4.00 -1.51
CA THR A 91 -17.66 -3.28 -0.77
C THR A 91 -17.96 -1.91 -1.39
N MET A 92 -16.93 -1.19 -1.83
CA MET A 92 -17.08 0.16 -2.41
C MET A 92 -17.72 0.15 -3.80
N LYS A 93 -17.80 -0.99 -4.50
CA LYS A 93 -18.58 -1.11 -5.75
C LYS A 93 -20.07 -0.91 -5.53
N HIS A 94 -20.57 -1.22 -4.34
CA HIS A 94 -21.99 -1.15 -3.98
C HIS A 94 -22.30 -0.04 -2.97
N THR A 95 -21.27 0.57 -2.39
CA THR A 95 -21.41 1.61 -1.35
C THR A 95 -21.37 3.01 -1.94
N LYS A 96 -22.25 3.89 -1.46
CA LYS A 96 -22.27 5.30 -1.87
C LYS A 96 -21.32 6.13 -1.00
N VAL A 97 -20.40 6.86 -1.62
CA VAL A 97 -19.58 7.87 -0.94
C VAL A 97 -20.28 9.22 -1.07
N LYS A 98 -20.63 9.84 0.05
CA LYS A 98 -21.38 11.12 0.07
C LYS A 98 -22.66 11.08 -0.78
N GLY A 99 -23.42 9.98 -0.66
CA GLY A 99 -24.65 9.76 -1.40
C GLY A 99 -24.49 9.47 -2.91
N LYS A 100 -23.26 9.39 -3.42
CA LYS A 100 -22.96 9.10 -4.84
C LYS A 100 -22.31 7.73 -4.98
N LEU A 101 -22.81 6.92 -5.92
CA LEU A 101 -22.14 5.67 -6.29
C LEU A 101 -20.94 6.02 -7.19
N LEU A 102 -19.74 5.64 -6.76
CA LEU A 102 -18.50 5.89 -7.49
C LEU A 102 -17.98 4.58 -8.08
N LYS A 103 -17.39 4.65 -9.27
CA LYS A 103 -16.62 3.54 -9.83
C LYS A 103 -15.29 3.47 -9.10
N VAL A 104 -15.00 2.30 -8.55
CA VAL A 104 -13.77 1.99 -7.84
C VAL A 104 -12.96 0.96 -8.62
N TYR A 105 -11.65 1.18 -8.72
CA TYR A 105 -10.70 0.28 -9.39
C TYR A 105 -9.42 0.19 -8.56
N GLU A 106 -8.68 -0.90 -8.71
CA GLU A 106 -7.30 -0.93 -8.26
C GLU A 106 -6.47 0.06 -9.10
N ALA A 107 -5.76 0.95 -8.42
CA ALA A 107 -4.88 1.92 -9.05
C ALA A 107 -3.55 1.24 -9.36
N ASN A 108 -3.42 0.71 -10.58
CA ASN A 108 -2.15 0.18 -11.06
C ASN A 108 -1.15 1.33 -11.25
N LYS A 109 -0.01 1.26 -10.56
CA LYS A 109 1.19 2.03 -10.92
C LYS A 109 1.70 1.46 -12.24
N LYS A 110 1.54 2.21 -13.34
CA LYS A 110 2.44 2.07 -14.49
C LYS A 110 3.77 2.71 -14.15
#